data_AF-A0A7K3Y904-F1
#
_entry.id   AF-A0A7K3Y904-F1
#
_cell.length_a   1.000
_cell.length_b   1.000
_cell.length_c   1.000
_cell.angle_alpha   90.00
_cell.angle_beta   90.00
_cell.angle_gamma   90.00
#
_symmetry.space_group_name_H-M   'P 1'
#
loop_
_entity.id
_entity.type
_entity.pdbx_description
1 polymer ?
#
loop_
_entity_poly.entity_id
_entity_poly.type
_entity_poly.pdbx_seq_one_letter_code
_entity_poly.pdbx_strand_id
1 'polypeptide(L)'
;MFDSLKKKLKNIRTKFTSNIEEAAGAEIAPPAAPEPVPEPVKEEEPMKGREEPTFFNRMKVLVRDREILLQEKDIEEPLFELEMILLESDVALPVTDEIIARMRGDLVGRHRKIGSSVDDLVASTLRSALCGVLGDGLDLLDYIRESERPVKILFTGVNGTGKTTTVAKVGHYLQKNGFTVVIGAGDTFRAGAIEQIRTHANRLGIKVIQHQAGADPSAVLFDAVQYARAHNIDVVLADTAGRFHNRANLMNQLEKIRRVMKPDLVVYVDEAVAGNDAVIRADEFNRAVGTDAVVLTKADMDRKGGAAISIAHTVGKPILFLGTGQGYDDILPFEPCVVVDELLGGDA
;
A
#
# COMPACT_ATOMS: atom_id res chain seq x y z
N MET A 1 -4.07 5.58 -12.75
CA MET A 1 -4.66 4.68 -11.73
C MET A 1 -4.82 5.52 -10.48
N PHE A 2 -5.89 5.35 -9.69
CA PHE A 2 -6.06 6.07 -8.42
C PHE A 2 -6.14 7.61 -8.52
N ASP A 3 -6.54 8.15 -9.69
CA ASP A 3 -6.46 9.59 -9.99
C ASP A 3 -7.22 10.46 -8.98
N SER A 4 -8.33 9.96 -8.42
CA SER A 4 -9.12 10.69 -7.41
C SER A 4 -8.32 10.86 -6.12
N LEU A 5 -7.74 9.78 -5.60
CA LEU A 5 -6.95 9.81 -4.38
C LEU A 5 -5.67 10.62 -4.58
N LYS A 6 -4.97 10.45 -5.70
CA LYS A 6 -3.79 11.26 -6.06
C LYS A 6 -4.09 12.76 -6.01
N LYS A 7 -5.21 13.20 -6.59
CA LYS A 7 -5.62 14.61 -6.55
C LYS A 7 -5.95 15.08 -5.13
N LYS A 8 -6.68 14.28 -4.35
CA LYS A 8 -7.04 14.61 -2.96
C LYS A 8 -5.80 14.68 -2.06
N LEU A 9 -4.87 13.74 -2.17
CA LEU A 9 -3.61 13.71 -1.42
C LEU A 9 -2.69 14.89 -1.78
N LYS A 10 -2.68 15.32 -3.04
CA LYS A 10 -1.95 16.54 -3.42
C LYS A 10 -2.55 17.80 -2.80
N ASN A 11 -3.88 17.91 -2.78
CA ASN A 11 -4.57 19.07 -2.20
C ASN A 11 -4.36 19.16 -0.68
N ILE A 12 -4.48 18.02 0.02
CA ILE A 12 -4.29 18.01 1.48
C ILE A 12 -2.85 18.33 1.86
N ARG A 13 -1.86 17.88 1.07
CA ARG A 13 -0.44 18.25 1.25
C ARG A 13 -0.25 19.77 1.24
N THR A 14 -0.83 20.46 0.26
CA THR A 14 -0.79 21.93 0.19
C THR A 14 -1.41 22.57 1.42
N LYS A 15 -2.54 22.04 1.91
CA LYS A 15 -3.22 22.57 3.10
C LYS A 15 -2.40 22.39 4.38
N PHE A 16 -1.79 21.21 4.58
CA PHE A 16 -0.82 20.99 5.66
C PHE A 16 0.29 22.03 5.61
N THR A 17 0.88 22.26 4.43
CA THR A 17 1.95 23.24 4.24
C THR A 17 1.49 24.65 4.61
N SER A 18 0.33 25.09 4.12
CA SER A 18 -0.22 26.42 4.42
C SER A 18 -0.54 26.61 5.91
N ASN A 19 -1.22 25.66 6.55
CA ASN A 19 -1.57 25.77 7.98
C ASN A 19 -0.31 25.82 8.87
N ILE A 20 0.70 25.01 8.56
CA ILE A 20 1.98 25.02 9.29
C ILE A 20 2.74 26.34 9.08
N GLU A 21 2.75 26.87 7.86
CA GLU A 21 3.39 28.16 7.55
C GLU A 21 2.69 29.34 8.23
N GLU A 22 1.36 29.34 8.31
CA GLU A 22 0.57 30.34 9.05
C GLU A 22 0.86 30.31 10.55
N ALA A 23 0.89 29.12 11.16
CA ALA A 23 1.26 28.95 12.57
C ALA A 23 2.68 29.44 12.85
N ALA A 24 3.63 29.11 11.96
CA ALA A 24 5.01 29.57 12.00
C ALA A 24 5.15 31.10 11.86
N GLY A 25 4.31 31.73 11.02
CA GLY A 25 4.28 33.18 10.82
C GLY A 25 3.68 33.94 12.00
N ALA A 26 2.66 33.38 12.65
CA ALA A 26 2.01 33.96 13.83
C ALA A 26 2.97 34.06 15.05
N GLU A 27 3.87 33.10 15.22
CA GLU A 27 4.89 33.13 16.29
C GLU A 27 6.02 34.14 16.04
N ILE A 28 6.17 34.66 14.81
CA ILE A 28 7.22 35.63 14.44
C ILE A 28 6.72 37.09 14.50
N ALA A 29 5.48 37.32 14.95
CA ALA A 29 4.96 38.68 15.14
C ALA A 29 5.87 39.50 16.09
N PRO A 30 6.23 40.75 15.74
CA PRO A 30 7.06 41.59 16.61
C PRO A 30 6.38 41.77 17.98
N PRO A 31 7.14 41.84 19.08
CA PRO A 31 6.54 42.13 20.39
C PRO A 31 5.74 43.42 20.29
N ALA A 32 4.49 43.37 20.78
CA ALA A 32 3.62 44.53 20.86
C ALA A 32 4.40 45.70 21.47
N ALA A 33 4.31 46.87 20.82
CA ALA A 33 4.98 48.08 21.27
C ALA A 33 4.62 48.33 22.75
N PRO A 34 5.60 48.64 23.61
CA PRO A 34 5.33 48.88 25.02
C PRO A 34 4.33 50.03 25.17
N GLU A 35 3.31 49.81 26.00
CA GLU A 35 2.34 50.84 26.38
C GLU A 35 3.07 52.10 26.90
N PRO A 36 2.60 53.31 26.59
CA PRO A 36 3.26 54.53 27.02
C PRO A 36 3.16 54.66 28.54
N VAL A 37 4.31 54.57 29.19
CA VAL A 37 4.50 54.91 30.61
C VAL A 37 4.19 56.40 30.81
N PRO A 38 3.46 56.81 31.86
CA PRO A 38 3.14 58.21 32.10
C PRO A 38 4.40 59.05 32.34
N GLU A 39 4.42 60.26 31.77
CA GLU A 39 5.51 61.24 31.86
C GLU A 39 5.88 61.56 33.32
N PRO A 40 7.16 61.56 33.69
CA PRO A 40 7.61 62.15 34.93
C PRO A 40 7.83 63.66 34.77
N VAL A 41 7.43 64.38 35.82
CA VAL A 41 7.55 65.82 36.01
C VAL A 41 9.02 66.27 35.92
N LYS A 42 9.23 67.41 35.26
CA LYS A 42 10.52 68.10 35.12
C LYS A 42 11.06 68.55 36.47
N GLU A 43 12.34 68.29 36.72
CA GLU A 43 13.19 69.16 37.54
C GLU A 43 14.67 69.02 37.13
N GLU A 44 15.44 70.06 37.45
CA GLU A 44 16.57 70.62 36.72
C GLU A 44 17.93 69.89 36.83
N GLU A 45 18.79 70.16 35.84
CA GLU A 45 20.22 69.80 35.70
C GLU A 45 21.14 70.54 36.72
N PRO A 46 22.41 70.13 37.02
CA PRO A 46 23.45 69.99 35.97
C PRO A 46 24.65 69.01 36.15
N MET A 47 25.24 68.67 34.99
CA MET A 47 26.67 68.44 34.65
C MET A 47 27.59 67.44 35.40
N LYS A 48 28.09 66.40 34.70
CA LYS A 48 29.43 66.32 34.02
C LYS A 48 29.93 64.86 33.81
N GLY A 49 30.19 64.52 32.54
CA GLY A 49 31.44 63.92 32.06
C GLY A 49 31.68 62.40 32.17
N ARG A 50 31.55 61.68 31.03
CA ARG A 50 32.63 60.93 30.33
C ARG A 50 32.02 59.95 29.33
N GLU A 51 32.46 60.04 28.08
CA GLU A 51 32.23 59.04 27.05
C GLU A 51 33.18 57.85 27.24
N GLU A 52 32.64 56.63 27.23
CA GLU A 52 33.29 55.44 26.70
C GLU A 52 32.25 54.56 25.96
N PRO A 53 32.68 53.80 24.94
CA PRO A 53 31.81 53.47 23.82
C PRO A 53 31.07 52.14 23.96
N THR A 54 29.79 52.17 23.55
CA THR A 54 29.03 51.10 22.87
C THR A 54 28.94 49.72 23.54
N PHE A 55 27.91 49.57 24.36
CA PHE A 55 27.26 48.29 24.71
C PHE A 55 26.59 47.57 23.51
N PHE A 56 26.71 48.11 22.30
CA PHE A 56 26.02 47.65 21.09
C PHE A 56 26.65 46.44 20.38
N ASN A 57 27.81 45.94 20.82
CA ASN A 57 28.47 44.80 20.16
C ASN A 57 28.27 43.43 20.84
N ARG A 58 27.40 43.33 21.86
CA ARG A 58 27.02 42.02 22.44
C ARG A 58 25.69 41.47 21.94
N MET A 59 25.00 42.17 21.04
CA MET A 59 23.68 41.78 20.53
C MET A 59 23.71 41.32 19.07
N LYS A 60 24.68 40.48 18.69
CA LYS A 60 24.80 39.96 17.31
C LYS A 60 24.88 38.43 17.17
N VAL A 61 24.59 37.66 18.22
CA VAL A 61 24.80 36.19 18.18
C VAL A 61 23.57 35.34 18.54
N LEU A 62 22.39 35.91 18.82
CA LEU A 62 21.23 35.09 19.23
C LEU A 62 20.00 35.19 18.31
N VAL A 63 20.18 35.08 16.99
CA VAL A 63 19.04 34.97 16.05
C VAL A 63 19.25 33.85 15.01
N ARG A 64 20.22 32.95 15.23
CA ARG A 64 20.65 32.02 14.17
C ARG A 64 19.92 30.67 14.14
N ASP A 65 19.27 30.24 15.22
CA ASP A 65 18.57 28.96 15.29
C ASP A 65 17.15 29.13 15.86
N ARG A 66 16.26 29.76 15.10
CA ARG A 66 14.82 29.77 15.42
C ARG A 66 14.21 28.44 14.97
N GLU A 67 14.22 27.45 15.84
CA GLU A 67 13.47 26.21 15.62
C GLU A 67 11.98 26.47 15.84
N ILE A 68 11.13 26.07 14.88
CA ILE A 68 9.67 26.10 15.09
C ILE A 68 9.27 24.72 15.56
N LEU A 69 8.57 24.69 16.70
CA LEU A 69 8.02 23.50 17.30
C LEU A 69 6.59 23.32 16.80
N LEU A 70 6.33 22.28 16.02
CA LEU A 70 4.98 21.96 15.57
C LEU A 70 4.12 21.49 16.74
N GLN A 71 3.02 22.20 17.00
CA GLN A 71 2.04 21.84 18.03
C GLN A 71 0.89 21.05 17.40
N GLU A 72 0.17 20.31 18.25
CA GLU A 72 -0.94 19.46 17.81
C GLU A 72 -2.05 20.27 17.11
N LYS A 73 -2.34 21.47 17.63
CA LYS A 73 -3.34 22.40 17.07
C LYS A 73 -3.03 22.83 15.62
N ASP A 74 -1.76 22.84 15.22
CA ASP A 74 -1.33 23.36 13.91
C ASP A 74 -1.62 22.34 12.79
N ILE A 75 -1.81 21.07 13.16
CA ILE A 75 -2.00 19.96 12.24
C ILE A 75 -3.36 19.26 12.40
N GLU A 76 -4.14 19.60 13.42
CA GLU A 76 -5.40 18.92 13.76
C GLU A 76 -6.45 19.02 12.63
N GLU A 77 -6.70 20.21 12.10
CA GLU A 77 -7.66 20.41 11.00
C GLU A 77 -7.21 19.68 9.72
N PRO A 78 -5.95 19.82 9.23
CA PRO A 78 -5.47 19.04 8.10
C PRO A 78 -5.50 17.51 8.31
N LEU A 79 -5.27 17.03 9.54
CA LEU A 79 -5.38 15.60 9.86
C LEU A 79 -6.82 15.10 9.76
N PHE A 80 -7.78 15.87 10.28
CA PHE A 80 -9.20 15.53 10.17
C PHE A 80 -9.67 15.50 8.71
N GLU A 81 -9.21 16.45 7.88
CA GLU A 81 -9.52 16.41 6.44
C GLU A 81 -8.86 15.25 5.71
N LEU A 82 -7.62 14.89 6.08
CA LEU A 82 -6.96 13.71 5.55
C LEU A 82 -7.75 12.43 5.89
N GLU A 83 -8.24 12.32 7.12
CA GLU A 83 -9.09 11.20 7.56
C GLU A 83 -10.33 11.07 6.67
N MET A 84 -11.05 12.18 6.47
CA MET A 84 -12.23 12.21 5.59
C MET A 84 -11.89 11.83 4.14
N ILE A 85 -10.77 12.34 3.60
CA ILE A 85 -10.30 12.00 2.25
C ILE A 85 -10.04 10.50 2.09
N LEU A 86 -9.38 9.88 3.09
CA LEU A 86 -9.05 8.46 3.07
C LEU A 86 -10.32 7.61 3.12
N LEU A 87 -11.24 7.92 4.05
CA LEU A 87 -12.52 7.21 4.17
C LEU A 87 -13.38 7.32 2.90
N GLU A 88 -13.48 8.52 2.32
CA GLU A 88 -14.19 8.73 1.04
C GLU A 88 -13.56 7.98 -0.15
N SER A 89 -12.28 7.64 -0.04
CA SER A 89 -11.53 6.91 -1.07
C SER A 89 -11.55 5.39 -0.84
N ASP A 90 -12.45 4.89 0.01
CA ASP A 90 -12.57 3.49 0.41
C ASP A 90 -11.30 2.95 1.10
N VAL A 91 -10.59 3.80 1.85
CA VAL A 91 -9.59 3.33 2.82
C VAL A 91 -10.31 2.88 4.08
N ALA A 92 -10.05 1.66 4.54
CA ALA A 92 -10.71 1.10 5.71
C ALA A 92 -10.30 1.87 6.98
N LEU A 93 -11.27 2.06 7.89
CA LEU A 93 -11.11 2.87 9.10
C LEU A 93 -9.85 2.53 9.92
N PRO A 94 -9.52 1.25 10.22
CA PRO A 94 -8.30 0.93 10.96
C PRO A 94 -7.02 1.42 10.29
N VAL A 95 -6.98 1.40 8.95
CA VAL A 95 -5.82 1.85 8.17
C VAL A 95 -5.75 3.37 8.17
N THR A 96 -6.89 4.03 8.03
CA THR A 96 -6.99 5.49 8.16
C THR A 96 -6.49 5.94 9.52
N ASP A 97 -6.98 5.34 10.61
CA ASP A 97 -6.56 5.66 11.98
C ASP A 97 -5.05 5.52 12.16
N GLU A 98 -4.46 4.47 11.59
CA GLU A 98 -3.02 4.26 11.63
C GLU A 98 -2.24 5.32 10.84
N ILE A 99 -2.68 5.68 9.63
CA ILE A 99 -2.07 6.75 8.84
C ILE A 99 -2.09 8.07 9.62
N ILE A 100 -3.24 8.42 10.21
CA ILE A 100 -3.40 9.64 11.01
C ILE A 100 -2.52 9.61 12.26
N ALA A 101 -2.45 8.47 12.95
CA ALA A 101 -1.60 8.31 14.12
C ALA A 101 -0.10 8.47 13.78
N ARG A 102 0.36 7.86 12.67
CA ARG A 102 1.75 8.01 12.18
C ARG A 102 2.05 9.46 11.80
N MET A 103 1.16 10.10 11.04
CA MET A 103 1.29 11.52 10.68
C MET A 103 1.38 12.43 11.91
N ARG A 104 0.50 12.23 12.91
CA ARG A 104 0.52 13.00 14.17
C ARG A 104 1.83 12.78 14.92
N GLY A 105 2.25 11.53 15.11
CA GLY A 105 3.48 11.20 15.84
C GLY A 105 4.75 11.73 15.19
N ASP A 106 4.80 11.74 13.85
CA ASP A 106 5.99 12.18 13.11
C ASP A 106 6.07 13.71 12.93
N LEU A 107 4.94 14.42 12.99
CA LEU A 107 4.89 15.89 12.86
C LEU A 107 4.96 16.60 14.21
N VAL A 108 4.25 16.13 15.25
CA VAL A 108 4.21 16.80 16.56
C VAL A 108 5.59 16.76 17.23
N GLY A 109 6.05 17.91 17.72
CA GLY A 109 7.31 17.98 18.45
C GLY A 109 8.57 17.95 17.57
N ARG A 110 8.44 17.91 16.23
CA ARG A 110 9.58 18.09 15.33
C ARG A 110 10.10 19.52 15.43
N HIS A 111 11.39 19.63 15.70
CA HIS A 111 12.13 20.88 15.63
C HIS A 111 12.49 21.19 14.17
N ARG A 112 11.97 22.30 13.64
CA ARG A 112 12.26 22.75 12.28
C ARG A 112 13.59 23.51 12.24
N LYS A 113 14.58 23.07 11.45
CA LYS A 113 15.65 23.99 11.02
C LYS A 113 15.09 24.95 9.98
N ILE A 114 15.18 26.26 10.21
CA ILE A 114 14.79 27.26 9.19
C ILE A 114 15.58 27.02 7.90
N GLY A 115 14.87 26.77 6.80
CA GLY A 115 15.43 26.50 5.48
C GLY A 115 15.02 25.15 4.85
N SER A 116 14.49 24.20 5.63
CA SER A 116 13.82 23.02 5.09
C SER A 116 12.41 23.38 4.62
N SER A 117 12.02 22.94 3.42
CA SER A 117 10.66 23.12 2.90
C SER A 117 9.65 22.40 3.80
N VAL A 118 8.61 23.12 4.25
CA VAL A 118 7.49 22.52 5.00
C VAL A 118 6.79 21.46 4.14
N ASP A 119 6.68 21.71 2.82
CA ASP A 119 6.14 20.76 1.87
C ASP A 119 6.93 19.45 1.84
N ASP A 120 8.27 19.51 1.92
CA ASP A 120 9.12 18.31 1.93
C ASP A 120 8.93 17.49 3.23
N LEU A 121 8.77 18.17 4.37
CA LEU A 121 8.49 17.52 5.65
C LEU A 121 7.12 16.80 5.61
N VAL A 122 6.07 17.48 5.15
CA VAL A 122 4.73 16.90 5.04
C VAL A 122 4.72 15.75 4.03
N ALA A 123 5.34 15.95 2.85
CA ALA A 123 5.43 14.93 1.81
C ALA A 123 6.15 13.67 2.29
N SER A 124 7.33 13.84 2.93
CA SER A 124 8.10 12.71 3.45
C SER A 124 7.39 11.99 4.59
N THR A 125 6.67 12.71 5.44
CA THR A 125 5.88 12.12 6.53
C THR A 125 4.68 11.34 5.99
N LEU A 126 3.93 11.90 5.05
CA LEU A 126 2.80 11.23 4.40
C LEU A 126 3.26 9.99 3.64
N ARG A 127 4.38 10.10 2.91
CA ARG A 127 5.03 8.97 2.24
C ARG A 127 5.38 7.87 3.24
N SER A 128 6.05 8.22 4.34
CA SER A 128 6.42 7.27 5.40
C SER A 128 5.20 6.58 6.00
N ALA A 129 4.14 7.34 6.29
CA ALA A 129 2.89 6.79 6.83
C ALA A 129 2.23 5.79 5.86
N LEU A 130 2.14 6.14 4.57
CA LEU A 130 1.55 5.28 3.53
C LEU A 130 2.38 4.02 3.25
N CYS A 131 3.70 4.15 3.09
CA CYS A 131 4.59 2.98 2.94
C CYS A 131 4.52 2.08 4.17
N GLY A 132 4.44 2.69 5.34
CA GLY A 132 4.37 2.00 6.61
C GLY A 132 3.14 1.13 6.81
N VAL A 133 1.98 1.53 6.28
CA VAL A 133 0.75 0.70 6.33
C VAL A 133 0.72 -0.37 5.25
N LEU A 134 1.31 -0.10 4.08
CA LEU A 134 1.43 -1.09 3.00
C LEU A 134 2.43 -2.20 3.33
N GLY A 135 3.38 -1.92 4.23
CA GLY A 135 4.38 -2.88 4.69
C GLY A 135 5.44 -3.18 3.64
N ASP A 136 6.18 -4.27 3.87
CA ASP A 136 7.18 -4.75 2.93
C ASP A 136 6.51 -5.49 1.77
N GLY A 137 7.01 -5.27 0.55
CA GLY A 137 6.60 -6.04 -0.62
C GLY A 137 7.12 -7.47 -0.58
N LEU A 138 6.68 -8.30 -1.54
CA LEU A 138 7.21 -9.63 -1.77
C LEU A 138 7.66 -9.74 -3.23
N ASP A 139 8.97 -9.85 -3.46
CA ASP A 139 9.49 -10.17 -4.79
C ASP A 139 9.30 -11.67 -5.06
N LEU A 140 8.36 -11.99 -5.96
CA LEU A 140 8.07 -13.38 -6.32
C LEU A 140 9.24 -14.07 -7.00
N LEU A 141 10.04 -13.37 -7.81
CA LEU A 141 11.15 -13.96 -8.54
C LEU A 141 12.26 -14.38 -7.57
N ASP A 142 12.61 -13.50 -6.64
CA ASP A 142 13.62 -13.80 -5.61
C ASP A 142 13.13 -14.93 -4.68
N TYR A 143 11.87 -14.87 -4.23
CA TYR A 143 11.27 -15.96 -3.45
C TYR A 143 11.41 -17.32 -4.17
N ILE A 144 11.16 -17.38 -5.48
CA ILE A 144 11.27 -18.62 -6.25
C ILE A 144 12.74 -19.08 -6.39
N ARG A 145 13.70 -18.16 -6.55
CA ARG A 145 15.13 -18.49 -6.66
C ARG A 145 15.69 -19.09 -5.37
N GLU A 146 15.21 -18.62 -4.24
CA GLU A 146 15.67 -19.02 -2.90
C GLU A 146 14.94 -20.26 -2.36
N SER A 147 13.83 -20.67 -2.99
CA SER A 147 12.99 -21.78 -2.55
C SER A 147 13.38 -23.12 -3.18
N GLU A 148 13.05 -24.21 -2.49
CA GLU A 148 13.15 -25.56 -3.05
C GLU A 148 12.12 -25.78 -4.17
N ARG A 149 12.56 -26.38 -5.28
CA ARG A 149 11.71 -26.63 -6.45
C ARG A 149 10.96 -27.97 -6.36
N PRO A 150 9.72 -28.07 -6.91
CA PRO A 150 8.94 -26.97 -7.49
C PRO A 150 8.32 -26.09 -6.41
N VAL A 151 8.29 -24.77 -6.66
CA VAL A 151 7.54 -23.82 -5.85
C VAL A 151 6.06 -23.93 -6.20
N LYS A 152 5.22 -24.10 -5.18
CA LYS A 152 3.80 -24.44 -5.26
C LYS A 152 2.99 -23.22 -4.88
N ILE A 153 2.35 -22.57 -5.86
CA ILE A 153 1.56 -21.36 -5.66
C ILE A 153 0.08 -21.70 -5.84
N LEU A 154 -0.70 -21.59 -4.76
CA LEU A 154 -2.13 -21.85 -4.74
C LEU A 154 -2.91 -20.55 -4.86
N PHE A 155 -3.67 -20.37 -5.93
CA PHE A 155 -4.52 -19.21 -6.12
C PHE A 155 -5.91 -19.46 -5.56
N THR A 156 -6.36 -18.58 -4.67
CA THR A 156 -7.71 -18.61 -4.07
C THR A 156 -8.44 -17.30 -4.36
N GLY A 157 -9.73 -17.23 -4.02
CA GLY A 157 -10.54 -16.04 -4.24
C GLY A 157 -11.89 -16.36 -4.83
N VAL A 158 -12.77 -15.36 -4.88
CA VAL A 158 -14.14 -15.56 -5.35
C VAL A 158 -14.23 -15.64 -6.88
N ASN A 159 -15.40 -16.00 -7.40
CA ASN A 159 -15.65 -16.02 -8.83
C ASN A 159 -15.77 -14.60 -9.38
N GLY A 160 -15.33 -14.39 -10.63
CA GLY A 160 -15.50 -13.11 -11.34
C GLY A 160 -14.40 -12.07 -11.08
N THR A 161 -13.50 -12.33 -10.13
CA THR A 161 -12.38 -11.44 -9.77
C THR A 161 -11.13 -11.64 -10.62
N GLY A 162 -11.19 -12.43 -11.70
CA GLY A 162 -10.06 -12.61 -12.60
C GLY A 162 -8.97 -13.58 -12.11
N LYS A 163 -9.28 -14.53 -11.21
CA LYS A 163 -8.32 -15.55 -10.75
C LYS A 163 -7.69 -16.37 -11.88
N THR A 164 -8.49 -17.01 -12.74
CA THR A 164 -7.99 -17.84 -13.85
C THR A 164 -7.12 -17.05 -14.83
N THR A 165 -7.50 -15.81 -15.14
CA THR A 165 -6.68 -14.92 -15.98
C THR A 165 -5.40 -14.49 -15.26
N THR A 166 -5.46 -14.23 -13.95
CA THR A 166 -4.28 -13.94 -13.12
C THR A 166 -3.29 -15.10 -13.11
N VAL A 167 -3.76 -16.35 -12.97
CA VAL A 167 -2.90 -17.55 -13.05
C VAL A 167 -2.15 -17.59 -14.39
N ALA A 168 -2.84 -17.31 -15.50
CA ALA A 168 -2.20 -17.26 -16.81
C ALA A 168 -1.18 -16.10 -16.94
N LYS A 169 -1.52 -14.91 -16.44
CA LYS A 169 -0.62 -13.74 -16.44
C LYS A 169 0.62 -13.97 -15.61
N VAL A 170 0.48 -14.52 -14.41
CA VAL A 170 1.62 -14.89 -13.54
C VAL A 170 2.46 -15.97 -14.22
N GLY A 171 1.86 -16.97 -14.86
CA GLY A 171 2.60 -17.97 -15.64
C GLY A 171 3.44 -17.36 -16.76
N HIS A 172 2.86 -16.43 -17.52
CA HIS A 172 3.56 -15.68 -18.57
C HIS A 172 4.67 -14.78 -18.01
N TYR A 173 4.41 -14.07 -16.91
CA TYR A 173 5.40 -13.26 -16.19
C TYR A 173 6.61 -14.10 -15.75
N LEU A 174 6.36 -15.28 -15.17
CA LEU A 174 7.41 -16.20 -14.75
C LEU A 174 8.21 -16.77 -15.94
N GLN A 175 7.55 -17.14 -17.04
CA GLN A 175 8.23 -17.58 -18.27
C GLN A 175 9.13 -16.49 -18.86
N LYS A 176 8.66 -15.23 -18.90
CA LYS A 176 9.46 -14.09 -19.35
C LYS A 176 10.71 -13.87 -18.50
N ASN A 177 10.66 -14.27 -17.22
CA ASN A 177 11.77 -14.21 -16.28
C ASN A 177 12.59 -15.51 -16.19
N GLY A 178 12.41 -16.44 -17.15
CA GLY A 178 13.25 -17.63 -17.30
C GLY A 178 12.82 -18.85 -16.49
N PHE A 179 11.66 -18.82 -15.82
CA PHE A 179 11.15 -19.96 -15.06
C PHE A 179 10.27 -20.88 -15.92
N THR A 180 10.41 -22.18 -15.71
CA THR A 180 9.51 -23.19 -16.25
C THR A 180 8.27 -23.32 -15.37
N VAL A 181 7.09 -23.42 -15.99
CA VAL A 181 5.80 -23.37 -15.29
C VAL A 181 4.90 -24.52 -15.75
N VAL A 182 4.16 -25.10 -14.81
CA VAL A 182 3.01 -25.98 -15.08
C VAL A 182 1.79 -25.47 -14.32
N ILE A 183 0.60 -25.60 -14.91
CA ILE A 183 -0.67 -25.18 -14.30
C ILE A 183 -1.49 -26.41 -13.91
N GLY A 184 -2.01 -26.43 -12.68
CA GLY A 184 -3.02 -27.39 -12.23
C GLY A 184 -4.43 -26.79 -12.30
N ALA A 185 -5.33 -27.41 -13.06
CA ALA A 185 -6.72 -26.95 -13.23
C ALA A 185 -7.64 -27.50 -12.11
N GLY A 186 -7.59 -26.87 -10.94
CA GLY A 186 -8.36 -27.26 -9.75
C GLY A 186 -9.82 -26.75 -9.72
N ASP A 187 -10.26 -25.85 -10.62
CA ASP A 187 -11.70 -25.54 -10.79
C ASP A 187 -12.42 -26.63 -11.60
N THR A 188 -12.46 -27.85 -11.07
CA THR A 188 -12.96 -29.03 -11.79
C THR A 188 -14.47 -29.01 -12.03
N PHE A 189 -15.23 -28.23 -11.27
CA PHE A 189 -16.68 -28.18 -11.36
C PHE A 189 -17.19 -27.26 -12.47
N ARG A 190 -16.36 -26.33 -12.96
CA ARG A 190 -16.73 -25.41 -14.03
C ARG A 190 -16.00 -25.82 -15.30
N ALA A 191 -16.68 -26.61 -16.15
CA ALA A 191 -16.13 -27.01 -17.45
C ALA A 191 -15.62 -25.82 -18.29
N GLY A 192 -16.32 -24.69 -18.24
CA GLY A 192 -15.87 -23.45 -18.90
C GLY A 192 -14.59 -22.85 -18.30
N ALA A 193 -14.33 -23.01 -17.01
CA ALA A 193 -13.09 -22.56 -16.38
C ALA A 193 -11.91 -23.45 -16.79
N ILE A 194 -12.10 -24.77 -16.84
CA ILE A 194 -11.09 -25.72 -17.36
C ILE A 194 -10.74 -25.37 -18.80
N GLU A 195 -11.74 -25.13 -19.66
CA GLU A 195 -11.49 -24.78 -21.05
C GLU A 195 -10.81 -23.41 -21.21
N GLN A 196 -11.19 -22.45 -20.35
CA GLN A 196 -10.58 -21.11 -20.32
C GLN A 196 -9.09 -21.20 -19.97
N ILE A 197 -8.73 -21.87 -18.88
CA ILE A 197 -7.31 -21.99 -18.48
C ILE A 197 -6.51 -22.78 -19.51
N ARG A 198 -7.10 -23.82 -20.12
CA ARG A 198 -6.50 -24.58 -21.22
C ARG A 198 -6.21 -23.69 -22.42
N THR A 199 -7.16 -22.83 -22.79
CA THR A 199 -6.99 -21.89 -23.92
C THR A 199 -5.85 -20.90 -23.65
N HIS A 200 -5.78 -20.33 -22.44
CA HIS A 200 -4.69 -19.45 -22.08
C HIS A 200 -3.34 -20.17 -22.08
N ALA A 201 -3.26 -21.32 -21.43
CA ALA A 201 -2.04 -22.10 -21.32
C ALA A 201 -1.53 -22.57 -22.70
N ASN A 202 -2.42 -23.01 -23.60
CA ASN A 202 -2.06 -23.37 -24.97
C ASN A 202 -1.45 -22.18 -25.74
N ARG A 203 -1.98 -20.96 -25.57
CA ARG A 203 -1.41 -19.74 -26.18
C ARG A 203 -0.03 -19.39 -25.64
N LEU A 204 0.23 -19.72 -24.36
CA LEU A 204 1.49 -19.45 -23.67
C LEU A 204 2.49 -20.63 -23.75
N GLY A 205 2.09 -21.75 -24.34
CA GLY A 205 2.89 -22.99 -24.36
C GLY A 205 3.08 -23.62 -22.97
N ILE A 206 2.21 -23.32 -22.00
CA ILE A 206 2.27 -23.86 -20.64
C ILE A 206 1.49 -25.18 -20.57
N LYS A 207 2.08 -26.20 -19.95
CA LYS A 207 1.40 -27.48 -19.71
C LYS A 207 0.30 -27.31 -18.66
N VAL A 208 -0.89 -27.83 -18.95
CA VAL A 208 -2.00 -27.94 -17.98
C VAL A 208 -2.18 -29.40 -17.55
N ILE A 209 -2.27 -29.61 -16.24
CA ILE A 209 -2.70 -30.87 -15.63
C ILE A 209 -4.15 -30.72 -15.22
N GLN A 210 -4.99 -31.60 -15.77
CA GLN A 210 -6.45 -31.55 -15.62
C GLN A 210 -7.02 -32.97 -15.65
N HIS A 211 -8.12 -33.18 -14.92
CA HIS A 211 -8.93 -34.39 -15.00
C HIS A 211 -10.29 -34.10 -15.66
N GLN A 212 -11.16 -35.11 -15.69
CA GLN A 212 -12.56 -34.93 -16.10
C GLN A 212 -13.30 -33.94 -15.19
N ALA A 213 -14.31 -33.25 -15.75
CA ALA A 213 -15.15 -32.34 -14.97
C ALA A 213 -15.79 -33.06 -13.77
N GLY A 214 -15.81 -32.39 -12.61
CA GLY A 214 -16.29 -32.96 -11.35
C GLY A 214 -15.30 -33.87 -10.62
N ALA A 215 -14.08 -34.08 -11.15
CA ALA A 215 -13.01 -34.78 -10.43
C ALA A 215 -12.59 -34.03 -9.15
N ASP A 216 -11.97 -34.74 -8.21
CA ASP A 216 -11.45 -34.14 -6.96
C ASP A 216 -10.30 -33.14 -7.26
N PRO A 217 -10.46 -31.84 -6.93
CA PRO A 217 -9.42 -30.85 -7.19
C PRO A 217 -8.11 -31.11 -6.47
N SER A 218 -8.17 -31.69 -5.27
CA SER A 218 -6.95 -32.03 -4.52
C SER A 218 -6.10 -33.05 -5.28
N ALA A 219 -6.73 -34.01 -5.98
CA ALA A 219 -6.02 -34.99 -6.79
C ALA A 219 -5.39 -34.36 -8.03
N VAL A 220 -6.12 -33.49 -8.75
CA VAL A 220 -5.58 -32.76 -9.92
C VAL A 220 -4.34 -31.95 -9.55
N LEU A 221 -4.41 -31.20 -8.44
CA LEU A 221 -3.31 -30.35 -8.00
C LEU A 221 -2.13 -31.15 -7.45
N PHE A 222 -2.39 -32.30 -6.80
CA PHE A 222 -1.34 -33.23 -6.42
C PHE A 222 -0.59 -33.78 -7.64
N ASP A 223 -1.33 -34.21 -8.67
CA ASP A 223 -0.72 -34.73 -9.91
C ASP A 223 0.07 -33.64 -10.66
N ALA A 224 -0.35 -32.37 -10.56
CA ALA A 224 0.42 -31.24 -11.07
C ALA A 224 1.79 -31.10 -10.39
N VAL A 225 1.83 -31.25 -9.06
CA VAL A 225 3.08 -31.25 -8.30
C VAL A 225 3.96 -32.45 -8.66
N GLN A 226 3.37 -33.65 -8.80
CA GLN A 226 4.12 -34.84 -9.19
C GLN A 226 4.69 -34.73 -10.61
N TYR A 227 3.93 -34.18 -11.55
CA TYR A 227 4.41 -33.87 -12.89
C TYR A 227 5.58 -32.90 -12.86
N ALA A 228 5.47 -31.81 -12.09
CA ALA A 228 6.53 -30.82 -11.97
C ALA A 228 7.83 -31.41 -11.44
N ARG A 229 7.75 -32.24 -10.39
CA ARG A 229 8.91 -32.97 -9.83
C ARG A 229 9.55 -33.89 -10.86
N ALA A 230 8.75 -34.67 -11.59
CA ALA A 230 9.27 -35.62 -12.59
C ALA A 230 9.94 -34.93 -13.80
N HIS A 231 9.56 -33.69 -14.10
CA HIS A 231 10.05 -32.94 -15.25
C HIS A 231 10.97 -31.77 -14.88
N ASN A 232 11.39 -31.66 -13.61
CA ASN A 232 12.22 -30.58 -13.08
C ASN A 232 11.66 -29.17 -13.40
N ILE A 233 10.34 -29.02 -13.29
CA ILE A 233 9.66 -27.73 -13.49
C ILE A 233 9.87 -26.85 -12.24
N ASP A 234 10.12 -25.56 -12.44
CA ASP A 234 10.42 -24.63 -11.36
C ASP A 234 9.18 -24.29 -10.52
N VAL A 235 8.03 -24.08 -11.17
CA VAL A 235 6.82 -23.55 -10.51
C VAL A 235 5.55 -24.30 -10.92
N VAL A 236 4.71 -24.61 -9.93
CA VAL A 236 3.34 -25.09 -10.09
C VAL A 236 2.38 -23.98 -9.72
N LEU A 237 1.54 -23.56 -10.66
CA LEU A 237 0.44 -22.63 -10.40
C LEU A 237 -0.88 -23.40 -10.32
N ALA A 238 -1.56 -23.34 -9.18
CA ALA A 238 -2.83 -24.03 -8.97
C ALA A 238 -4.02 -23.06 -9.02
N ASP A 239 -4.87 -23.20 -10.04
CA ASP A 239 -6.13 -22.46 -10.16
C ASP A 239 -7.25 -23.21 -9.42
N THR A 240 -7.98 -22.55 -8.52
CA THR A 240 -9.06 -23.19 -7.74
C THR A 240 -10.45 -22.68 -8.12
N ALA A 241 -11.48 -23.38 -7.66
CA ALA A 241 -12.83 -22.84 -7.69
C ALA A 241 -12.97 -21.58 -6.80
N GLY A 242 -13.95 -20.73 -7.09
CA GLY A 242 -14.28 -19.53 -6.31
C GLY A 242 -15.77 -19.35 -5.99
N ARG A 243 -16.58 -20.44 -5.99
CA ARG A 243 -18.03 -20.38 -5.77
C ARG A 243 -18.38 -19.97 -4.33
N PHE A 244 -18.37 -18.67 -4.06
CA PHE A 244 -18.56 -18.12 -2.73
C PHE A 244 -19.99 -18.27 -2.17
N HIS A 245 -21.02 -18.44 -3.01
CA HIS A 245 -22.40 -18.63 -2.54
C HIS A 245 -22.63 -19.91 -1.71
N ASN A 246 -21.68 -20.86 -1.73
CA ASN A 246 -21.67 -22.03 -0.85
C ASN A 246 -20.38 -22.04 0.01
N ARG A 247 -20.27 -21.03 0.88
CA ARG A 247 -19.04 -20.67 1.62
C ARG A 247 -18.39 -21.84 2.35
N ALA A 248 -19.15 -22.56 3.17
CA ALA A 248 -18.61 -23.66 3.99
C ALA A 248 -17.99 -24.77 3.13
N ASN A 249 -18.65 -25.14 2.03
CA ASN A 249 -18.15 -26.18 1.14
C ASN A 249 -16.88 -25.73 0.40
N LEU A 250 -16.81 -24.46 -0.03
CA LEU A 250 -15.61 -23.91 -0.66
C LEU A 250 -14.42 -23.91 0.32
N MET A 251 -14.61 -23.45 1.55
CA MET A 251 -13.53 -23.38 2.54
C MET A 251 -13.01 -24.77 2.90
N ASN A 252 -13.90 -25.73 3.18
CA ASN A 252 -13.50 -27.13 3.45
C ASN A 252 -12.70 -27.74 2.30
N GLN A 253 -13.06 -27.41 1.06
CA GLN A 253 -12.36 -27.88 -0.12
C GLN A 253 -10.95 -27.25 -0.23
N LEU A 254 -10.82 -25.95 0.03
CA LEU A 254 -9.53 -25.26 0.02
C LEU A 254 -8.61 -25.74 1.14
N GLU A 255 -9.14 -26.00 2.34
CA GLU A 255 -8.39 -26.63 3.44
C GLU A 255 -7.86 -28.02 3.05
N LYS A 256 -8.69 -28.84 2.39
CA LYS A 256 -8.28 -30.14 1.87
C LYS A 256 -7.17 -29.99 0.84
N ILE A 257 -7.30 -29.06 -0.11
CA ILE A 257 -6.26 -28.77 -1.11
C ILE A 257 -4.96 -28.37 -0.42
N ARG A 258 -5.01 -27.45 0.55
CA ARG A 258 -3.82 -27.00 1.30
C ARG A 258 -3.12 -28.17 2.00
N ARG A 259 -3.88 -29.07 2.64
CA ARG A 259 -3.33 -30.27 3.29
C ARG A 259 -2.66 -31.25 2.33
N VAL A 260 -3.23 -31.44 1.13
CA VAL A 260 -2.77 -32.43 0.15
C VAL A 260 -1.61 -31.87 -0.69
N MET A 261 -1.76 -30.66 -1.21
CA MET A 261 -0.79 -29.99 -2.08
C MET A 261 0.39 -29.41 -1.29
N LYS A 262 0.16 -28.99 -0.04
CA LYS A 262 1.13 -28.29 0.83
C LYS A 262 1.77 -27.09 0.10
N PRO A 263 0.99 -26.09 -0.35
CA PRO A 263 1.52 -24.96 -1.11
C PRO A 263 2.57 -24.18 -0.32
N ASP A 264 3.56 -23.61 -1.02
CA ASP A 264 4.59 -22.73 -0.43
C ASP A 264 4.06 -21.29 -0.32
N LEU A 265 3.19 -20.88 -1.27
CA LEU A 265 2.47 -19.61 -1.24
C LEU A 265 0.98 -19.82 -1.50
N VAL A 266 0.13 -19.25 -0.65
CA VAL A 266 -1.30 -19.09 -0.90
C VAL A 266 -1.60 -17.64 -1.29
N VAL A 267 -2.02 -17.45 -2.54
CA VAL A 267 -2.28 -16.12 -3.12
C VAL A 267 -3.78 -15.90 -3.24
N TYR A 268 -4.29 -14.88 -2.55
CA TYR A 268 -5.68 -14.47 -2.65
C TYR A 268 -5.87 -13.49 -3.81
N VAL A 269 -6.84 -13.75 -4.70
CA VAL A 269 -7.14 -12.90 -5.86
C VAL A 269 -8.52 -12.24 -5.72
N ASP A 270 -8.52 -10.91 -5.75
CA ASP A 270 -9.74 -10.09 -5.77
C ASP A 270 -9.63 -8.94 -6.78
N GLU A 271 -10.66 -8.11 -6.89
CA GLU A 271 -10.73 -6.93 -7.76
C GLU A 271 -10.65 -5.63 -6.94
N ALA A 272 -9.80 -4.69 -7.37
CA ALA A 272 -9.61 -3.42 -6.69
C ALA A 272 -10.91 -2.58 -6.64
N VAL A 273 -11.72 -2.66 -7.70
CA VAL A 273 -12.99 -1.93 -7.84
C VAL A 273 -14.05 -2.32 -6.80
N ALA A 274 -13.88 -3.44 -6.08
CA ALA A 274 -14.77 -3.84 -5.01
C ALA A 274 -14.57 -3.05 -3.70
N GLY A 275 -13.51 -2.23 -3.59
CA GLY A 275 -13.33 -1.37 -2.43
C GLY A 275 -13.21 -2.16 -1.12
N ASN A 276 -13.96 -1.73 -0.11
CA ASN A 276 -14.01 -2.39 1.20
C ASN A 276 -14.56 -3.83 1.16
N ASP A 277 -15.35 -4.21 0.14
CA ASP A 277 -15.82 -5.59 0.01
C ASP A 277 -14.65 -6.55 -0.24
N ALA A 278 -13.63 -6.12 -1.00
CA ALA A 278 -12.42 -6.92 -1.20
C ALA A 278 -11.68 -7.15 0.13
N VAL A 279 -11.61 -6.12 0.97
CA VAL A 279 -10.98 -6.19 2.30
C VAL A 279 -11.69 -7.20 3.20
N ILE A 280 -13.02 -7.13 3.27
CA ILE A 280 -13.85 -8.04 4.08
C ILE A 280 -13.69 -9.49 3.59
N ARG A 281 -13.75 -9.72 2.28
CA ARG A 281 -13.58 -11.07 1.72
C ARG A 281 -12.18 -11.61 1.96
N ALA A 282 -11.14 -10.77 1.84
CA ALA A 282 -9.77 -11.20 2.06
C ALA A 282 -9.53 -11.63 3.52
N ASP A 283 -10.07 -10.91 4.50
CA ASP A 283 -10.03 -11.31 5.91
C ASP A 283 -10.72 -12.67 6.13
N GLU A 284 -11.92 -12.87 5.56
CA GLU A 284 -12.66 -14.13 5.67
C GLU A 284 -11.88 -15.32 5.09
N PHE A 285 -11.26 -15.15 3.91
CA PHE A 285 -10.42 -16.18 3.31
C PHE A 285 -9.15 -16.45 4.10
N ASN A 286 -8.48 -15.40 4.60
CA ASN A 286 -7.28 -15.53 5.40
C ASN A 286 -7.56 -16.30 6.70
N ARG A 287 -8.67 -16.02 7.38
CA ARG A 287 -9.09 -16.73 8.58
C ARG A 287 -9.42 -18.21 8.34
N ALA A 288 -9.99 -18.54 7.18
CA ALA A 288 -10.40 -19.90 6.86
C ALA A 288 -9.25 -20.78 6.34
N VAL A 289 -8.51 -20.28 5.35
CA VAL A 289 -7.54 -21.10 4.59
C VAL A 289 -6.10 -20.67 4.84
N GLY A 290 -5.88 -19.44 5.33
CA GLY A 290 -4.59 -18.78 5.40
C GLY A 290 -4.18 -18.20 4.04
N THR A 291 -3.73 -16.95 4.05
CA THR A 291 -3.25 -16.23 2.88
C THR A 291 -1.81 -15.76 3.15
N ASP A 292 -0.93 -15.88 2.16
CA ASP A 292 0.45 -15.41 2.24
C ASP A 292 0.66 -14.12 1.44
N ALA A 293 -0.13 -13.91 0.38
CA ALA A 293 -0.10 -12.70 -0.40
C ALA A 293 -1.42 -12.44 -1.16
N VAL A 294 -1.55 -11.23 -1.70
CA VAL A 294 -2.75 -10.77 -2.41
C VAL A 294 -2.42 -10.34 -3.84
N VAL A 295 -3.33 -10.57 -4.78
CA VAL A 295 -3.34 -9.94 -6.10
C VAL A 295 -4.64 -9.18 -6.29
N LEU A 296 -4.54 -7.92 -6.68
CA LEU A 296 -5.69 -7.09 -7.01
C LEU A 296 -5.80 -6.90 -8.52
N THR A 297 -6.89 -7.39 -9.10
CA THR A 297 -7.20 -7.21 -10.53
C THR A 297 -8.01 -5.95 -10.77
N LYS A 298 -8.15 -5.57 -12.04
CA LYS A 298 -8.94 -4.40 -12.49
C LYS A 298 -8.49 -3.10 -11.79
N ALA A 299 -7.22 -3.02 -11.41
CA ALA A 299 -6.67 -1.85 -10.75
C ALA A 299 -6.68 -0.63 -11.68
N ASP A 300 -6.57 -0.85 -13.00
CA ASP A 300 -6.75 0.17 -14.03
C ASP A 300 -8.14 0.84 -14.02
N MET A 301 -9.15 0.15 -13.50
CA MET A 301 -10.51 0.66 -13.38
C MET A 301 -10.80 1.26 -11.99
N ASP A 302 -9.87 1.13 -11.03
CA ASP A 302 -10.02 1.70 -9.70
C ASP A 302 -9.62 3.18 -9.68
N ARG A 303 -10.63 4.04 -9.59
CA ARG A 303 -10.45 5.49 -9.50
C ARG A 303 -10.15 5.96 -8.08
N LYS A 304 -10.49 5.16 -7.06
CA LYS A 304 -10.42 5.53 -5.65
C LYS A 304 -9.14 5.06 -4.98
N GLY A 305 -8.67 3.84 -5.23
CA GLY A 305 -7.37 3.34 -4.76
C GLY A 305 -7.28 2.91 -3.30
N GLY A 306 -8.27 3.19 -2.48
CA GLY A 306 -8.23 2.84 -1.05
C GLY A 306 -8.24 1.34 -0.79
N ALA A 307 -8.76 0.52 -1.71
CA ALA A 307 -8.75 -0.94 -1.59
C ALA A 307 -7.33 -1.51 -1.51
N ALA A 308 -6.42 -1.02 -2.36
CA ALA A 308 -5.02 -1.45 -2.39
C ALA A 308 -4.28 -1.08 -1.10
N ILE A 309 -4.53 0.12 -0.58
CA ILE A 309 -3.95 0.57 0.70
C ILE A 309 -4.49 -0.28 1.86
N SER A 310 -5.78 -0.59 1.83
CA SER A 310 -6.46 -1.23 2.96
C SER A 310 -6.22 -2.73 3.06
N ILE A 311 -6.16 -3.44 1.93
CA ILE A 311 -6.10 -4.90 1.93
C ILE A 311 -4.76 -5.41 2.48
N ALA A 312 -3.66 -4.75 2.13
CA ALA A 312 -2.32 -5.14 2.59
C ALA A 312 -2.24 -5.07 4.12
N HIS A 313 -2.70 -3.95 4.68
CA HIS A 313 -2.71 -3.70 6.10
C HIS A 313 -3.70 -4.61 6.84
N THR A 314 -4.95 -4.70 6.37
CA THR A 314 -6.02 -5.44 7.08
C THR A 314 -5.77 -6.94 7.10
N VAL A 315 -5.29 -7.50 5.99
CA VAL A 315 -4.95 -8.93 5.91
C VAL A 315 -3.59 -9.20 6.57
N GLY A 316 -2.75 -8.17 6.69
CA GLY A 316 -1.37 -8.26 7.18
C GLY A 316 -0.47 -9.04 6.21
N LYS A 317 -0.76 -8.95 4.91
CA LYS A 317 -0.08 -9.73 3.86
C LYS A 317 0.29 -8.84 2.67
N PRO A 318 1.45 -9.06 2.05
CA PRO A 318 1.90 -8.24 0.91
C PRO A 318 0.99 -8.42 -0.30
N ILE A 319 0.84 -7.34 -1.07
CA ILE A 319 0.33 -7.43 -2.43
C ILE A 319 1.50 -7.86 -3.32
N LEU A 320 1.27 -8.89 -4.15
CA LEU A 320 2.24 -9.39 -5.13
C LEU A 320 2.13 -8.64 -6.46
N PHE A 321 0.89 -8.47 -6.94
CA PHE A 321 0.64 -7.89 -8.25
C PHE A 321 -0.62 -7.03 -8.29
N LEU A 322 -0.60 -6.04 -9.18
CA LEU A 322 -1.78 -5.36 -9.70
C LEU A 322 -2.07 -5.82 -11.12
N GLY A 323 -3.27 -6.32 -11.37
CA GLY A 323 -3.76 -6.56 -12.72
C GLY A 323 -4.33 -5.27 -13.32
N THR A 324 -3.72 -4.78 -14.39
CA THR A 324 -3.93 -3.43 -14.95
C THR A 324 -4.57 -3.43 -16.35
N GLY A 325 -5.21 -4.54 -16.72
CA GLY A 325 -5.82 -4.68 -18.04
C GLY A 325 -6.15 -6.14 -18.39
N GLN A 326 -6.29 -6.43 -19.68
CA GLN A 326 -6.75 -7.74 -20.18
C GLN A 326 -5.65 -8.58 -20.84
N GLY A 327 -4.59 -7.94 -21.35
CA GLY A 327 -3.43 -8.59 -21.95
C GLY A 327 -2.60 -9.36 -20.93
N TYR A 328 -1.74 -10.26 -21.43
CA TYR A 328 -0.87 -11.06 -20.56
C TYR A 328 0.20 -10.23 -19.83
N ASP A 329 0.59 -9.11 -20.44
CA ASP A 329 1.55 -8.16 -19.89
C ASP A 329 0.90 -7.11 -18.97
N ASP A 330 -0.43 -7.10 -18.87
CA ASP A 330 -1.18 -6.17 -18.01
C ASP A 330 -1.23 -6.69 -16.57
N ILE A 331 -0.05 -6.96 -16.01
CA ILE A 331 0.20 -7.34 -14.62
C ILE A 331 1.48 -6.67 -14.16
N LEU A 332 1.42 -5.92 -13.06
CA LEU A 332 2.54 -5.17 -12.51
C LEU A 332 2.91 -5.74 -11.14
N PRO A 333 4.18 -6.09 -10.89
CA PRO A 333 4.67 -6.35 -9.54
C PRO A 333 4.33 -5.18 -8.63
N PHE A 334 3.85 -5.46 -7.43
CA PHE A 334 3.48 -4.40 -6.49
C PHE A 334 4.67 -4.03 -5.62
N GLU A 335 5.18 -2.82 -5.83
CA GLU A 335 6.23 -2.22 -5.00
C GLU A 335 5.60 -1.10 -4.16
N PRO A 336 5.45 -1.28 -2.83
CA PRO A 336 4.74 -0.33 -1.96
C PRO A 336 5.21 1.12 -2.13
N CYS A 337 6.52 1.35 -2.07
CA CYS A 337 7.11 2.68 -2.19
C CYS A 337 6.88 3.31 -3.56
N VAL A 338 6.99 2.55 -4.65
CA VAL A 338 6.76 3.05 -6.02
C VAL A 338 5.30 3.48 -6.19
N VAL A 339 4.36 2.67 -5.66
CA VAL A 339 2.93 3.01 -5.71
C VAL A 339 2.62 4.26 -4.88
N VAL A 340 3.23 4.40 -3.70
CA VAL A 340 3.09 5.62 -2.88
C VAL A 340 3.68 6.83 -3.58
N ASP A 341 4.84 6.70 -4.22
CA ASP A 341 5.48 7.77 -4.97
C ASP A 341 4.58 8.22 -6.15
N GLU A 342 3.98 7.27 -6.88
CA GLU A 342 3.02 7.59 -7.94
C GLU A 342 1.78 8.31 -7.38
N LEU A 343 1.24 7.86 -6.22
CA LEU A 343 0.09 8.47 -5.56
C LEU A 343 0.36 9.91 -5.09
N LEU A 344 1.59 10.20 -4.65
CA LEU A 344 2.00 11.53 -4.21
C LEU A 344 2.47 12.44 -5.35
N GLY A 345 2.56 11.90 -6.57
CA GLY A 345 2.95 12.64 -7.76
C GLY A 345 4.46 12.82 -7.91
N GLY A 346 5.25 11.91 -7.35
CA GLY A 346 6.64 11.73 -7.76
C GLY A 346 6.69 11.22 -9.20
N ASP A 347 7.66 11.68 -9.97
CA ASP A 347 8.00 11.08 -11.25
C ASP A 347 8.63 9.70 -10.94
N ALA A 348 7.95 8.64 -11.37
CA ALA A 348 8.41 7.26 -11.21
C ALA A 348 9.63 6.95 -12.09
#